data_AF-A0A9P4Y3T8-F1
#
_entry.id   AF-A0A9P4Y3T8-F1
#
_cell.length_a   1.000
_cell.length_b   1.000
_cell.length_c   1.000
_cell.angle_alpha   90.00
_cell.angle_beta   90.00
_cell.angle_gamma   90.00
#
_symmetry.space_group_name_H-M   'P 1'
#
loop_
_entity.id
_entity.type
_entity.pdbx_description
1 polymer ?
#
loop_
_entity_poly.entity_id
_entity_poly.type
_entity_poly.pdbx_seq_one_letter_code
_entity_poly.pdbx_strand_id
1 'polypeptide(L)'
;MFGRILLTVDSLGLIFGAWLADYNSESHIFNPRWPPHAKFHCGQTIGLSTALGVATLFLAWRPLLVRSTSPAVARDSLKMAAFTGSVYWLAGLAAILFPGTDGLDPEFGGLVGSWLG
;
A
#
# COMPACT_ATOMS: atom_id res chain seq x y z
N MET A 1 7.95 -22.51 0.98
CA MET A 1 6.85 -22.05 1.86
C MET A 1 7.15 -20.71 2.51
N PHE A 2 8.33 -20.49 3.10
CA PHE A 2 8.69 -19.23 3.78
C PHE A 2 8.34 -17.94 3.02
N GLY A 3 8.71 -17.81 1.74
CA GLY A 3 8.37 -16.62 0.94
C GLY A 3 6.87 -16.35 0.79
N ARG A 4 6.02 -17.38 0.79
CA ARG A 4 4.55 -17.20 0.75
C ARG A 4 4.01 -16.69 2.08
N ILE A 5 4.61 -17.11 3.19
CA ILE A 5 4.25 -16.61 4.52
C ILE A 5 4.59 -15.12 4.61
N LEU A 6 5.79 -14.72 4.18
CA LEU A 6 6.18 -13.31 4.14
C LEU A 6 5.22 -12.47 3.27
N LEU A 7 4.92 -12.94 2.05
CA LEU A 7 3.97 -12.26 1.16
C LEU A 7 2.54 -12.23 1.72
N THR A 8 2.16 -13.22 2.53
CA THR A 8 0.86 -13.22 3.21
C THR A 8 0.84 -12.13 4.28
N VAL A 9 1.86 -12.06 5.13
CA VAL A 9 1.97 -11.00 6.15
C VAL A 9 1.97 -9.62 5.51
N ASP A 10 2.78 -9.42 4.46
CA ASP A 10 2.81 -8.19 3.66
C ASP A 10 1.43 -7.85 3.08
N SER A 11 0.75 -8.81 2.46
CA SER A 11 -0.58 -8.59 1.89
C SER A 11 -1.62 -8.17 2.94
N LEU A 12 -1.55 -8.70 4.16
CA LEU A 12 -2.41 -8.28 5.26
C LEU A 12 -2.08 -6.84 5.69
N GLY A 13 -0.79 -6.49 5.70
CA GLY A 13 -0.33 -5.12 5.89
C GLY A 13 -0.92 -4.16 4.85
N LEU A 14 -0.94 -4.54 3.57
CA LEU A 14 -1.55 -3.74 2.51
C LEU A 14 -3.08 -3.66 2.62
N ILE A 15 -3.75 -4.77 2.93
CA ILE A 15 -5.21 -4.83 3.03
C ILE A 15 -5.73 -3.98 4.19
N PHE A 16 -5.04 -3.96 5.33
CA PHE A 16 -5.54 -3.29 6.53
C PHE A 16 -4.79 -2.00 6.88
N GLY A 17 -3.51 -1.88 6.52
CA GLY A 17 -2.65 -0.79 6.95
C GLY A 17 -3.17 0.58 6.53
N ALA A 18 -3.49 0.76 5.24
CA ALA A 18 -4.02 2.04 4.75
C ALA A 18 -5.39 2.38 5.38
N TRP A 19 -6.26 1.39 5.62
CA TRP A 19 -7.51 1.64 6.34
C TRP A 19 -7.26 2.11 7.78
N LEU A 20 -6.31 1.50 8.48
CA LEU A 20 -6.00 1.88 9.85
C LEU A 20 -5.32 3.25 9.94
N ALA A 21 -4.43 3.58 9.01
CA ALA A 21 -3.72 4.86 8.98
C ALA A 21 -4.62 6.01 8.51
N ASP A 22 -5.32 5.79 7.40
CA ASP A 22 -5.94 6.87 6.62
C ASP A 22 -7.44 7.01 6.89
N TYR A 23 -8.11 5.95 7.36
CA TYR A 23 -9.58 5.89 7.52
C TYR A 23 -10.06 5.91 8.98
N ASN A 24 -9.17 5.93 9.98
CA ASN A 24 -9.57 5.87 11.41
C ASN A 24 -9.09 7.08 12.22
N SER A 25 -8.75 8.20 11.58
CA SER A 25 -8.16 9.35 12.22
C SER A 25 -8.62 10.67 11.59
N GLU A 26 -8.58 11.74 12.38
CA GLU A 26 -8.73 13.12 11.87
C GLU A 26 -7.46 13.64 11.20
N SER A 27 -6.38 12.84 11.13
CA SER A 27 -5.15 13.24 10.43
C SER A 27 -5.21 13.03 8.92
N HIS A 28 -6.17 12.25 8.42
CA HIS A 28 -6.28 11.89 7.00
C HIS A 28 -7.70 12.13 6.45
N ILE A 29 -8.44 11.08 6.05
CA ILE A 29 -9.67 11.24 5.25
C ILE A 29 -10.76 12.06 5.98
N PHE A 30 -10.74 12.05 7.31
CA PHE A 30 -11.67 12.82 8.15
C PHE A 30 -11.12 14.20 8.56
N ASN A 31 -9.91 14.59 8.17
CA ASN A 31 -9.37 15.91 8.45
C ASN A 31 -10.30 16.99 7.84
N PRO A 32 -10.88 17.89 8.65
CA PRO A 32 -11.76 18.95 8.12
C PRO A 32 -11.01 20.00 7.29
N ARG A 33 -9.68 20.09 7.40
CA ARG A 33 -8.83 21.05 6.67
C ARG A 33 -8.45 20.56 5.28
N TRP A 34 -8.48 19.25 5.03
CA TRP A 34 -8.15 18.70 3.72
C TRP A 34 -9.19 19.11 2.67
N PRO A 35 -8.77 19.65 1.51
CA PRO A 35 -9.69 19.92 0.43
C PRO A 35 -10.29 18.60 -0.09
N PRO A 36 -11.48 18.62 -0.72
CA PRO A 36 -12.12 17.41 -1.22
C PRO A 36 -11.22 16.55 -2.13
N HIS A 37 -10.33 17.18 -2.90
CA HIS A 37 -9.41 16.48 -3.80
C HIS A 37 -8.33 15.66 -3.04
N ALA A 38 -7.82 16.14 -1.91
CA ALA A 38 -6.90 15.38 -1.08
C ALA A 38 -7.58 14.14 -0.49
N LYS A 39 -8.84 14.27 -0.06
CA LYS A 39 -9.66 13.15 0.41
C LYS A 39 -9.95 12.12 -0.68
N PHE A 40 -10.16 12.57 -1.92
CA PHE A 40 -10.28 11.69 -3.08
C PHE A 40 -9.01 10.86 -3.28
N HIS A 41 -7.84 11.49 -3.28
CA HIS A 41 -6.57 10.76 -3.41
C HIS A 41 -6.28 9.83 -2.23
N CYS A 42 -6.68 10.21 -1.01
CA CYS A 42 -6.62 9.32 0.15
C CYS A 42 -7.54 8.09 0.00
N GLY A 43 -8.78 8.27 -0.45
CA GLY A 43 -9.65 7.15 -0.80
C GLY A 43 -9.06 6.28 -1.91
N GLN A 44 -8.40 6.90 -2.90
CA GLN A 44 -7.68 6.21 -3.96
C GLN A 44 -6.50 5.37 -3.41
N THR A 45 -5.70 5.87 -2.47
CA THR A 45 -4.57 5.12 -1.88
C THR A 45 -5.05 3.95 -1.02
N ILE A 46 -6.10 4.14 -0.22
CA ILE A 46 -6.75 3.05 0.53
C ILE A 46 -7.23 1.94 -0.41
N GLY A 47 -7.96 2.32 -1.47
CA GLY A 47 -8.46 1.38 -2.47
C GLY A 47 -7.34 0.66 -3.23
N LEU A 48 -6.30 1.39 -3.62
CA LEU A 48 -5.14 0.84 -4.32
C LEU A 48 -4.36 -0.14 -3.45
N SER A 49 -4.09 0.22 -2.19
CA SER A 49 -3.43 -0.66 -1.21
C SER A 49 -4.21 -1.96 -1.02
N THR A 50 -5.53 -1.86 -0.85
CA THR A 50 -6.42 -3.02 -0.71
C THR A 50 -6.36 -3.93 -1.95
N ALA A 51 -6.47 -3.34 -3.14
CA ALA A 51 -6.43 -4.09 -4.40
C ALA A 51 -5.09 -4.81 -4.60
N LEU A 52 -3.98 -4.12 -4.31
CA LEU A 52 -2.63 -4.69 -4.40
C LEU A 52 -2.42 -5.79 -3.36
N GLY A 53 -2.89 -5.62 -2.13
CA GLY A 53 -2.82 -6.65 -1.10
C GLY A 53 -3.60 -7.92 -1.49
N VAL A 54 -4.83 -7.77 -1.98
CA VAL A 54 -5.62 -8.92 -2.48
C VAL A 54 -4.93 -9.59 -3.67
N ALA A 55 -4.37 -8.82 -4.62
CA ALA A 55 -3.63 -9.35 -5.75
C ALA A 55 -2.39 -10.13 -5.28
N THR A 56 -1.61 -9.58 -4.35
CA THR A 56 -0.45 -10.24 -3.75
C THR A 56 -0.83 -11.55 -3.07
N LEU A 57 -1.90 -11.56 -2.26
CA LEU A 57 -2.37 -12.77 -1.59
C LEU A 57 -2.81 -13.83 -2.61
N PHE A 58 -3.61 -13.44 -3.61
CA PHE A 58 -4.03 -14.35 -4.66
C PHE A 58 -2.82 -14.91 -5.42
N LEU A 59 -1.90 -14.08 -5.89
CA LEU A 59 -0.72 -14.50 -6.67
C LEU A 59 0.25 -15.35 -5.84
N ALA A 60 0.39 -15.05 -4.55
CA ALA A 60 1.22 -15.81 -3.62
C ALA A 60 0.68 -17.22 -3.37
N TRP A 61 -0.62 -17.46 -3.57
CA TRP A 61 -1.27 -18.75 -3.32
C TRP A 61 -1.84 -19.43 -4.58
N ARG A 62 -1.94 -18.72 -5.70
CA ARG A 62 -2.50 -19.18 -6.99
C ARG A 62 -2.01 -20.56 -7.42
N PRO A 63 -0.70 -20.91 -7.33
CA PRO A 63 -0.25 -22.24 -7.75
C PRO A 63 -0.81 -23.41 -6.93
N LEU A 64 -1.32 -23.15 -5.72
CA LEU A 64 -1.98 -24.14 -4.87
C LEU A 64 -3.51 -24.12 -5.03
N LEU A 65 -4.08 -22.98 -5.43
CA LEU A 65 -5.52 -22.80 -5.66
C LEU A 65 -5.96 -23.31 -7.04
N VAL A 66 -5.10 -23.16 -8.05
CA VAL A 66 -5.40 -23.52 -9.45
C VAL A 66 -4.73 -24.84 -9.81
N ARG A 67 -5.55 -25.86 -10.11
CA ARG A 67 -5.08 -27.18 -10.54
C ARG A 67 -4.23 -27.06 -11.83
N SER A 68 -3.24 -27.94 -11.95
CA SER A 68 -2.37 -28.03 -13.13
C SER A 68 -1.53 -26.79 -13.43
N THR A 69 -1.22 -25.97 -12.42
CA THR A 69 -0.28 -24.85 -12.58
C THR A 69 1.11 -25.38 -12.91
N SER A 70 1.64 -25.03 -14.08
CA SER A 70 3.00 -25.44 -14.47
C SER A 70 4.06 -24.80 -13.57
N PRO A 71 5.25 -25.40 -13.41
CA PRO A 71 6.33 -24.82 -12.61
C PRO A 71 6.74 -23.41 -13.07
N ALA A 72 6.67 -23.11 -14.37
CA ALA A 72 6.97 -21.80 -14.91
C ALA A 72 5.95 -20.75 -14.44
N VAL A 73 4.65 -21.06 -14.55
CA VAL A 73 3.57 -20.19 -14.08
C VAL A 73 3.63 -20.01 -12.57
N ALA A 74 4.01 -21.05 -11.82
CA ALA A 74 4.17 -20.95 -10.37
C ALA A 74 5.27 -19.96 -9.95
N ARG A 75 6.40 -19.95 -10.66
CA ARG A 75 7.49 -18.98 -10.41
C ARG A 75 7.07 -17.57 -10.80
N ASP A 76 6.43 -17.41 -11.95
CA ASP A 76 5.92 -16.12 -12.43
C ASP A 76 4.92 -15.52 -11.44
N SER A 77 3.97 -16.33 -10.97
CA SER A 77 2.99 -15.93 -9.95
C SER A 77 3.65 -15.39 -8.67
N LEU A 78 4.74 -16.01 -8.21
CA LEU A 78 5.47 -15.53 -7.04
C LEU A 78 6.23 -14.23 -7.30
N LYS A 79 6.80 -14.05 -8.50
CA LYS A 79 7.43 -12.77 -8.88
C LYS A 79 6.41 -11.64 -8.94
N MET A 80 5.25 -11.91 -9.54
CA MET A 80 4.15 -10.95 -9.60
C MET A 80 3.62 -10.62 -8.21
N ALA A 81 3.49 -11.60 -7.30
CA ALA A 81 3.13 -11.35 -5.92
C ALA A 81 4.15 -10.42 -5.22
N ALA A 82 5.44 -10.65 -5.41
CA ALA A 82 6.47 -9.78 -4.85
C ALA A 82 6.42 -8.36 -5.44
N PHE A 83 6.14 -8.23 -6.73
CA PHE A 83 5.97 -6.93 -7.39
C PHE A 83 4.74 -6.18 -6.85
N THR A 84 3.56 -6.81 -6.84
CA THR A 84 2.34 -6.17 -6.34
C THR A 84 2.40 -5.88 -4.84
N GLY A 85 3.11 -6.72 -4.07
CA GLY A 85 3.31 -6.52 -2.63
C GLY A 85 4.26 -5.37 -2.30
N SER A 86 5.23 -5.09 -3.16
CA SER A 86 6.25 -4.06 -2.88
C SER A 86 5.93 -2.68 -3.46
N VAL A 87 5.24 -2.60 -4.60
CA VAL A 87 5.11 -1.34 -5.35
C VAL A 87 4.41 -0.23 -4.57
N TYR A 88 3.42 -0.56 -3.75
CA TYR A 88 2.72 0.43 -2.91
C TYR A 88 3.65 1.04 -1.86
N TRP A 89 4.40 0.20 -1.14
CA TRP A 89 5.35 0.65 -0.12
C TRP A 89 6.47 1.50 -0.74
N LEU A 90 7.01 1.07 -1.88
CA LEU A 90 8.05 1.82 -2.57
C LEU A 90 7.55 3.18 -3.04
N ALA A 91 6.32 3.25 -3.58
CA ALA A 91 5.71 4.51 -3.95
C ALA A 91 5.47 5.43 -2.74
N GLY A 92 5.01 4.87 -1.61
CA GLY A 92 4.84 5.62 -0.36
C GLY A 92 6.15 6.17 0.19
N LEU A 93 7.22 5.37 0.19
CA LEU A 93 8.56 5.82 0.59
C LEU A 93 9.12 6.88 -0.36
N ALA A 94 8.88 6.74 -1.66
CA ALA A 94 9.32 7.71 -2.66
C ALA A 94 8.51 9.02 -2.61
N ALA A 95 7.32 9.03 -1.98
CA ALA A 95 6.47 10.20 -1.91
C ALA A 95 7.18 11.41 -1.29
N ILE A 96 8.05 11.18 -0.29
CA ILE A 96 8.81 12.25 0.38
C ILE A 96 9.76 13.03 -0.54
N LEU A 97 10.09 12.48 -1.71
CA LEU A 97 10.96 13.14 -2.69
C LEU A 97 10.22 14.22 -3.49
N PHE A 98 8.89 14.27 -3.42
CA PHE A 98 8.09 15.28 -4.10
C PHE A 98 8.01 16.56 -3.25
N PRO A 99 8.12 17.76 -3.87
CA PRO A 99 8.07 19.00 -3.11
C PRO A 99 6.76 19.18 -2.34
N GLY A 100 6.87 19.56 -1.06
CA GLY A 100 5.71 19.90 -0.22
C GLY A 100 4.88 18.71 0.29
N THR A 101 5.35 17.47 0.14
CA THR A 101 4.69 16.29 0.71
C THR A 101 5.22 15.97 2.11
N ASP A 102 4.34 15.49 2.98
CA ASP A 102 4.69 14.87 4.26
C ASP A 102 3.67 13.76 4.58
N GLY A 103 4.02 12.83 5.47
CA GLY A 103 3.13 11.78 5.95
C GLY A 103 2.09 12.25 6.97
N LEU A 104 2.28 13.44 7.55
CA LEU A 104 1.34 14.06 8.48
C LEU A 104 1.30 15.57 8.26
N ASP A 105 0.17 16.20 8.53
CA ASP A 105 0.09 17.66 8.61
C ASP A 105 0.79 18.17 9.89
N PRO A 106 1.23 19.45 9.93
CA PRO A 106 1.90 20.03 11.09
C PRO A 106 1.18 19.87 12.43
N GLU A 107 -0.15 19.98 12.45
CA GLU A 107 -0.96 19.81 13.67
C GLU A 107 -0.91 18.39 14.25
N PHE A 108 -0.46 17.40 13.48
CA PHE A 108 -0.27 16.02 13.89
C PHE A 108 1.21 15.64 14.02
N GLY A 109 2.12 16.61 13.98
CA GLY A 109 3.57 16.38 14.10
C GLY A 109 4.29 16.18 12.77
N GLY A 110 3.65 16.51 11.64
CA GLY A 110 4.33 16.67 10.37
C GLY A 110 5.45 17.71 10.44
N LEU A 111 6.47 17.56 9.60
CA LEU A 111 7.53 18.53 9.44
C LEU A 111 6.95 19.78 8.78
N VAL A 112 7.00 20.90 9.49
CA VAL A 112 6.70 22.21 8.92
C VAL A 112 7.82 22.56 7.95
N GLY A 113 7.57 22.37 6.65
CA GLY A 113 8.47 22.77 5.57
C GLY A 113 9.70 21.86 5.47
N SER A 114 9.71 20.97 4.47
CA SER A 114 10.97 20.38 4.05
C SER A 114 11.88 21.48 3.47
N TRP A 115 13.15 21.39 3.84
CA TRP A 115 14.25 22.38 3.70
C TRP A 115 14.66 22.72 2.25
N LEU A 116 13.70 23.00 1.36
CA LEU A 116 13.92 23.44 -0.03
C LEU A 116 13.08 24.68 -0.36
N GLY A 117 12.82 25.54 0.63
CA GLY A 117 12.28 26.89 0.48
C GLY A 117 13.28 27.93 0.95
#